data_AF-A0A357L4E2-F1
#
_entry.id   AF-A0A357L4E2-F1
#
_cell.length_a   1.000
_cell.length_b   1.000
_cell.length_c   1.000
_cell.angle_alpha   90.00
_cell.angle_beta   90.00
_cell.angle_gamma   90.00
#
_symmetry.space_group_name_H-M   'P 1'
#
loop_
_entity.id
_entity.type
_entity.pdbx_description
1 polymer ?
#
loop_
_entity_poly.entity_id
_entity_poly.type
_entity_poly.pdbx_seq_one_letter_code
_entity_poly.pdbx_strand_id
1 'polypeptide(L)'
;NIMPRVAALLDVMQISDAIAIESADTFVRPIYAGNAIATVQSTDPKKVVTVRTATFKAAEATGSATIEKIGAEGDPAISSFVGEEIVKSDRPELTAAKIVISGGRALGSHENFEKLIYPIADKLGAAVGASRAAVDAGYMPNDTQVGQTGKVVAPQLYIAVGISGAIQHLAGMKDS
;
A
#
# COMPACT_ATOMS: atom_id res chain seq x y z
N ASN A 1 12.70 0.03 -1.72
CA ASN A 1 13.78 1.03 -1.54
C ASN A 1 14.55 1.38 -2.82
N ILE A 2 13.92 1.37 -4.01
CA ILE A 2 14.66 1.61 -5.27
C ILE A 2 14.68 3.10 -5.63
N MET A 3 13.52 3.75 -5.69
CA MET A 3 13.41 5.12 -6.20
C MET A 3 14.21 6.19 -5.44
N PRO A 4 14.27 6.20 -4.09
CA PRO A 4 15.12 7.15 -3.39
C PRO A 4 16.61 7.01 -3.72
N ARG A 5 17.09 5.79 -3.95
CA ARG A 5 18.49 5.55 -4.37
C ARG A 5 18.74 6.04 -5.80
N VAL A 6 17.80 5.81 -6.71
CA VAL A 6 17.87 6.34 -8.08
C VAL A 6 17.92 7.87 -8.06
N ALA A 7 17.07 8.51 -7.26
CA ALA A 7 17.06 9.96 -7.12
C ALA A 7 18.40 10.50 -6.58
N ALA A 8 18.97 9.85 -5.57
CA ALA A 8 20.29 10.21 -5.05
C ALA A 8 21.41 10.08 -6.09
N LEU A 9 21.42 9.01 -6.90
CA LEU A 9 22.41 8.82 -7.97
C LEU A 9 22.27 9.84 -9.10
N LEU A 10 21.06 10.36 -9.31
CA LEU A 10 20.75 11.40 -10.29
C LEU A 10 20.91 12.82 -9.74
N ASP A 11 21.18 12.97 -8.45
CA ASP A 11 21.20 14.25 -7.72
C ASP A 11 19.92 15.07 -7.90
N VAL A 12 18.76 14.43 -7.69
CA VAL A 12 17.43 15.05 -7.77
C VAL A 12 16.57 14.70 -6.57
N MET A 13 15.52 15.49 -6.32
CA MET A 13 14.52 15.18 -5.30
C MET A 13 13.63 14.02 -5.73
N GLN A 14 13.36 13.11 -4.80
CA GLN A 14 12.32 12.08 -4.96
C GLN A 14 10.98 12.59 -4.41
N ILE A 15 9.93 12.49 -5.21
CA ILE A 15 8.55 12.79 -4.78
C ILE A 15 7.86 11.47 -4.45
N SER A 16 7.63 11.23 -3.16
CA SER A 16 7.06 9.98 -2.67
C SER A 16 5.54 9.99 -2.59
N ASP A 17 4.92 8.89 -2.98
CA ASP A 17 3.51 8.58 -2.71
C ASP A 17 2.55 9.65 -3.26
N ALA A 18 2.82 10.09 -4.50
CA ALA A 18 1.97 11.04 -5.20
C ALA A 18 0.58 10.44 -5.42
N ILE A 19 -0.46 11.24 -5.16
CA ILE A 19 -1.88 10.89 -5.31
C ILE A 19 -2.53 11.58 -6.51
N ALA A 20 -1.91 12.65 -7.02
CA ALA A 20 -2.31 13.29 -8.27
C ALA A 20 -1.11 13.94 -8.97
N ILE A 21 -1.24 14.11 -10.28
CA ILE A 21 -0.28 14.79 -11.15
C ILE A 21 -1.04 15.96 -11.78
N GLU A 22 -0.71 17.19 -11.38
CA GLU A 22 -1.38 18.41 -11.90
C GLU A 22 -0.73 18.88 -13.21
N SER A 23 0.58 18.69 -13.34
CA SER A 23 1.36 18.99 -14.54
C SER A 23 2.59 18.09 -14.61
N ALA A 24 3.41 18.25 -15.66
CA ALA A 24 4.66 17.50 -15.84
C ALA A 24 5.68 17.70 -14.70
N ASP A 25 5.53 18.77 -13.92
CA ASP A 25 6.44 19.16 -12.84
C ASP A 25 5.75 19.37 -11.48
N THR A 26 4.42 19.23 -11.40
CA THR A 26 3.64 19.50 -10.19
C THR A 26 2.83 18.28 -9.76
N PHE A 27 3.03 17.88 -8.50
CA PHE A 27 2.53 16.64 -7.94
C PHE A 27 1.85 16.90 -6.60
N VAL A 28 0.78 16.18 -6.33
CA VAL A 28 0.03 16.28 -5.07
C VAL A 28 0.31 15.05 -4.24
N ARG A 29 0.65 15.23 -2.97
CA ARG A 29 0.94 14.11 -2.05
C ARG A 29 0.44 14.38 -0.63
N PRO A 30 0.03 13.33 0.11
CA PRO A 30 -0.33 13.45 1.51
C PRO A 30 0.89 13.58 2.40
N ILE A 31 0.74 14.36 3.46
CA ILE A 31 1.68 14.49 4.57
C ILE A 31 0.92 14.38 5.90
N TYR A 32 1.63 14.24 7.02
CA TYR A 32 1.02 14.08 8.36
C TYR A 32 -0.07 13.00 8.40
N ALA A 33 0.28 11.79 7.95
CA ALA A 33 -0.65 10.65 7.88
C ALA A 33 -1.92 10.96 7.05
N GLY A 34 -1.80 11.81 6.03
CA GLY A 34 -2.90 12.17 5.15
C GLY A 34 -3.83 13.26 5.71
N ASN A 35 -3.51 13.89 6.84
CA ASN A 35 -4.28 15.00 7.38
C ASN A 35 -4.03 16.33 6.64
N ALA A 36 -2.92 16.44 5.92
CA ALA A 36 -2.64 17.57 5.05
C ALA A 36 -2.22 17.07 3.68
N ILE A 37 -2.58 17.84 2.65
CA ILE A 37 -2.25 17.57 1.26
C ILE A 37 -1.29 18.67 0.80
N ALA A 38 -0.13 18.27 0.29
CA ALA A 38 0.89 19.16 -0.21
C ALA A 38 0.95 19.07 -1.73
N THR A 39 0.89 20.22 -2.40
CA THR A 39 1.23 20.38 -3.80
C THR A 39 2.70 20.75 -3.90
N VAL A 40 3.47 19.95 -4.64
CA VAL A 40 4.93 20.06 -4.78
C VAL A 40 5.28 20.23 -6.24
N GLN A 41 5.85 21.37 -6.59
CA GLN A 41 6.44 21.63 -7.89
C GLN A 41 7.95 21.34 -7.84
N SER A 42 8.47 20.53 -8.76
CA SER A 42 9.90 20.21 -8.87
C SER A 42 10.55 20.95 -10.02
N THR A 43 11.65 21.64 -9.72
CA THR A 43 12.51 22.32 -10.71
C THR A 43 13.59 21.41 -11.28
N ASP A 44 13.72 20.17 -10.78
CA ASP A 44 14.78 19.25 -11.20
C ASP A 44 14.58 18.81 -12.65
N PRO A 45 15.63 18.59 -13.44
CA PRO A 45 15.48 18.20 -14.85
C PRO A 45 14.79 16.85 -15.02
N LYS A 46 15.05 15.89 -14.13
CA LYS A 46 14.42 14.56 -14.10
C LYS A 46 13.52 14.42 -12.87
N LYS A 47 12.34 13.80 -13.05
CA LYS A 47 11.33 13.66 -12.01
C LYS A 47 11.32 12.21 -11.55
N VAL A 48 11.81 11.95 -10.33
CA VAL A 48 11.74 10.61 -9.74
C VAL A 48 10.54 10.58 -8.80
N VAL A 49 9.47 9.90 -9.22
CA VAL A 49 8.18 9.90 -8.54
C VAL A 49 7.76 8.47 -8.21
N THR A 50 7.29 8.24 -6.98
CA THR A 50 6.48 7.04 -6.68
C THR A 50 5.02 7.46 -6.55
N VAL A 51 4.12 6.64 -7.09
CA VAL A 51 2.67 6.92 -7.09
C VAL A 51 1.94 5.98 -6.13
N ARG A 52 0.88 6.50 -5.51
CA ARG A 52 -0.05 5.70 -4.72
C ARG A 52 -0.91 4.86 -5.64
N THR A 53 -0.67 3.55 -5.66
CA THR A 53 -1.35 2.61 -6.57
C THR A 53 -2.87 2.66 -6.44
N ALA A 54 -3.39 2.86 -5.23
CA ALA A 54 -4.81 2.91 -4.94
C ALA A 54 -5.53 4.15 -5.54
N THR A 55 -4.82 5.22 -5.89
CA THR A 55 -5.44 6.48 -6.35
C THR A 55 -5.51 6.60 -7.87
N PHE A 56 -4.71 5.83 -8.60
CA PHE A 56 -4.69 5.87 -10.07
C PHE A 56 -5.43 4.66 -10.63
N LYS A 57 -6.34 4.90 -11.58
CA LYS A 57 -6.99 3.82 -12.32
C LYS A 57 -5.93 3.08 -13.14
N ALA A 58 -5.96 1.75 -13.08
CA ALA A 58 -5.12 0.92 -13.94
C ALA A 58 -5.39 1.24 -15.43
N ALA A 59 -4.32 1.37 -16.21
CA ALA A 59 -4.41 1.53 -17.66
C ALA A 59 -4.91 0.25 -18.32
N GLU A 60 -5.61 0.38 -19.44
CA GLU A 60 -6.03 -0.78 -20.23
C GLU A 60 -4.83 -1.46 -20.89
N ALA A 61 -4.79 -2.79 -20.86
CA ALA A 61 -3.71 -3.60 -21.42
C ALA A 61 -3.91 -3.85 -22.93
N THR A 62 -4.23 -2.81 -23.70
CA THR A 62 -4.55 -2.89 -25.14
C THR A 62 -3.45 -2.34 -26.06
N GLY A 63 -2.39 -1.78 -25.49
CA GLY A 63 -1.27 -1.21 -26.24
C GLY A 63 -0.23 -2.24 -26.72
N SER A 64 0.53 -1.86 -27.74
CA SER A 64 1.73 -2.57 -28.19
C SER A 64 2.96 -1.66 -28.09
N ALA A 65 4.04 -2.14 -27.49
CA ALA A 65 5.33 -1.43 -27.40
C ALA A 65 6.47 -2.33 -27.86
N THR A 66 7.54 -1.73 -28.39
CA THR A 66 8.76 -2.45 -28.76
C THR A 66 9.46 -2.98 -27.52
N ILE A 67 9.89 -4.25 -27.57
CA ILE A 67 10.66 -4.87 -26.49
C ILE A 67 12.15 -4.71 -26.80
N GLU A 68 12.85 -3.98 -25.95
CA GLU A 68 14.29 -3.80 -26.03
C GLU A 68 14.98 -4.48 -24.85
N LYS A 69 16.00 -5.28 -25.12
CA LYS A 69 16.81 -5.92 -24.09
C LYS A 69 17.91 -4.95 -23.66
N ILE A 70 17.81 -4.45 -22.42
CA ILE A 70 18.87 -3.67 -21.78
C ILE A 70 19.77 -4.58 -20.94
N GLY A 71 21.07 -4.29 -20.93
CA GLY A 71 22.02 -4.93 -20.01
C GLY A 71 21.88 -4.36 -18.59
N ALA A 72 22.27 -5.15 -17.59
CA ALA A 72 22.47 -4.66 -16.23
C ALA A 72 23.97 -4.42 -15.98
N GLU A 73 24.32 -3.30 -15.33
CA GLU A 73 25.70 -3.00 -14.94
C GLU A 73 26.11 -3.79 -13.68
N GLY A 74 26.25 -5.11 -13.84
CA GLY A 74 26.83 -6.02 -12.83
C GLY A 74 26.07 -6.12 -11.50
N ASP A 75 26.31 -7.21 -10.77
CA ASP A 75 25.87 -7.32 -9.38
C ASP A 75 27.01 -6.81 -8.48
N PRO A 76 26.81 -5.74 -7.68
CA PRO A 76 27.81 -5.30 -6.69
C PRO A 76 28.07 -6.35 -5.59
N ALA A 77 27.28 -7.43 -5.53
CA ALA A 77 27.41 -8.55 -4.58
C ALA A 77 27.37 -8.14 -3.10
N ILE A 78 26.77 -6.99 -2.80
CA ILE A 78 26.61 -6.45 -1.44
C ILE A 78 25.37 -7.01 -0.72
N SER A 79 24.45 -7.64 -1.46
CA SER A 79 23.25 -8.28 -0.95
C SER A 79 22.80 -9.36 -1.91
N SER A 80 22.31 -10.50 -1.40
CA SER A 80 21.71 -11.55 -2.23
C SER A 80 20.30 -11.89 -1.75
N PHE A 81 19.45 -12.27 -2.69
CA PHE A 81 18.14 -12.84 -2.38
C PHE A 81 18.31 -14.31 -2.00
N VAL A 82 18.00 -14.64 -0.74
CA VAL A 82 18.15 -16.01 -0.20
C VAL A 82 16.85 -16.81 -0.35
N GLY A 83 15.70 -16.15 -0.24
CA GLY A 83 14.38 -16.75 -0.33
C GLY A 83 13.30 -15.78 0.15
N GLU A 84 12.05 -16.17 -0.07
CA GLU A 84 10.88 -15.45 0.41
C GLU A 84 9.85 -16.44 0.99
N GLU A 85 9.23 -16.06 2.10
CA GLU A 85 8.08 -16.77 2.66
C GLU A 85 6.84 -15.95 2.35
N ILE A 86 6.11 -16.35 1.31
CA ILE A 86 4.85 -15.70 0.93
C ILE A 86 3.71 -16.39 1.66
N VAL A 87 2.96 -15.60 2.44
CA VAL A 87 1.69 -16.05 3.04
C VAL A 87 0.72 -16.35 1.90
N LYS A 88 0.44 -17.63 1.67
CA LYS A 88 -0.58 -18.04 0.70
C LYS A 88 -1.95 -17.85 1.32
N SER A 89 -2.81 -17.14 0.60
CA SER A 89 -4.21 -16.93 0.96
C SER A 89 -5.06 -17.14 -0.29
N ASP A 90 -6.16 -17.87 -0.14
CA ASP A 90 -7.18 -17.99 -1.19
C ASP A 90 -8.03 -16.70 -1.30
N ARG A 91 -7.85 -15.76 -0.36
CA ARG A 91 -8.57 -14.49 -0.33
C ARG A 91 -7.88 -13.44 -1.22
N PRO A 92 -8.63 -12.45 -1.73
CA PRO A 92 -8.06 -11.37 -2.52
C PRO A 92 -6.92 -10.66 -1.78
N GLU A 93 -5.94 -10.20 -2.53
CA GLU A 93 -4.87 -9.36 -2.01
C GLU A 93 -5.47 -8.02 -1.50
N LEU A 94 -5.01 -7.57 -0.34
CA LEU A 94 -5.62 -6.49 0.43
C LEU A 94 -5.62 -5.14 -0.29
N THR A 95 -4.56 -4.81 -1.04
CA THR A 95 -4.48 -3.54 -1.79
C THR A 95 -5.30 -3.53 -3.08
N ALA A 96 -5.63 -4.70 -3.63
CA ALA A 96 -6.43 -4.85 -4.85
C ALA A 96 -7.91 -5.20 -4.60
N ALA A 97 -8.30 -5.46 -3.35
CA ALA A 97 -9.64 -5.92 -3.03
C ALA A 97 -10.71 -4.83 -3.17
N LYS A 98 -11.87 -5.20 -3.71
CA LYS A 98 -13.05 -4.30 -3.80
C LYS A 98 -13.77 -4.12 -2.47
N ILE A 99 -13.71 -5.13 -1.60
CA ILE A 99 -14.30 -5.10 -0.26
C ILE A 99 -13.21 -5.53 0.71
N VAL A 100 -13.07 -4.78 1.80
CA VAL A 100 -12.16 -5.10 2.89
C VAL A 100 -12.95 -5.14 4.20
N ILE A 101 -12.84 -6.23 4.94
CA ILE A 101 -13.27 -6.28 6.34
C ILE A 101 -12.03 -6.34 7.22
N SER A 102 -11.95 -5.44 8.20
CA SER A 102 -10.78 -5.32 9.07
C SER A 102 -11.15 -5.42 10.53
N GLY A 103 -10.37 -6.21 11.28
CA GLY A 103 -10.54 -6.41 12.71
C GLY A 103 -9.54 -5.63 13.57
N GLY A 104 -9.96 -5.19 14.74
CA GLY A 104 -9.11 -4.51 15.71
C GLY A 104 -8.86 -5.30 16.99
N ARG A 105 -8.17 -4.67 17.95
CA ARG A 105 -7.79 -5.30 19.23
C ARG A 105 -9.00 -5.79 20.04
N ALA A 106 -10.18 -5.20 19.85
CA ALA A 106 -11.40 -5.59 20.55
C ALA A 106 -11.86 -7.03 20.21
N LEU A 107 -11.36 -7.64 19.13
CA LEU A 107 -11.61 -9.05 18.83
C LEU A 107 -10.90 -10.01 19.81
N GLY A 108 -9.85 -9.57 20.51
CA GLY A 108 -9.28 -10.29 21.64
C GLY A 108 -8.44 -11.55 21.33
N SER A 109 -8.55 -12.16 20.14
CA SER A 109 -7.73 -13.32 19.74
C SER A 109 -7.78 -13.59 18.23
N HIS A 110 -6.83 -14.38 17.73
CA HIS A 110 -6.88 -14.92 16.36
C HIS A 110 -8.12 -15.80 16.13
N GLU A 111 -8.48 -16.64 17.10
CA GLU A 111 -9.66 -17.50 17.03
C GLU A 111 -10.96 -16.70 16.80
N ASN A 112 -11.07 -15.50 17.38
CA ASN A 112 -12.22 -14.63 17.14
C ASN A 112 -12.20 -13.99 15.73
N PHE A 113 -11.03 -13.77 15.12
CA PHE A 113 -10.96 -13.41 13.70
C PHE A 113 -11.49 -14.56 12.82
N GLU A 114 -11.09 -15.79 13.09
CA GLU A 114 -11.57 -16.97 12.35
C GLU A 114 -13.08 -17.18 12.52
N LYS A 115 -13.61 -16.98 13.73
CA LYS A 115 -15.03 -17.18 14.02
C LYS A 115 -15.93 -16.06 13.49
N LEU A 116 -15.47 -14.80 13.55
CA LEU A 116 -16.33 -13.63 13.33
C LEU A 116 -16.03 -12.90 12.03
N ILE A 117 -14.76 -12.82 11.62
CA ILE A 117 -14.34 -12.02 10.46
C ILE A 117 -14.30 -12.87 9.19
N TYR A 118 -13.64 -14.03 9.23
CA TYR A 118 -13.42 -14.86 8.06
C TYR A 118 -14.73 -15.33 7.38
N PRO A 119 -15.78 -15.76 8.10
CA PRO A 119 -17.02 -16.20 7.46
C PRO A 119 -17.75 -15.06 6.73
N ILE A 120 -17.61 -13.83 7.21
CA ILE A 120 -18.16 -12.64 6.56
C ILE A 120 -17.31 -12.31 5.33
N ALA A 121 -15.98 -12.34 5.47
CA ALA A 121 -15.07 -12.10 4.37
C ALA A 121 -15.33 -13.06 3.20
N ASP A 122 -15.48 -14.35 3.49
CA ASP A 122 -15.71 -15.38 2.49
C ASP A 122 -17.06 -15.19 1.77
N LYS A 123 -18.12 -14.82 2.51
CA LYS A 123 -19.43 -14.51 1.91
C LYS A 123 -19.41 -13.26 1.03
N LEU A 124 -18.58 -12.28 1.35
CA LEU A 124 -18.47 -11.04 0.59
C LEU A 124 -17.41 -11.10 -0.51
N GLY A 125 -16.59 -12.16 -0.56
CA GLY A 125 -15.37 -12.18 -1.38
C GLY A 125 -14.42 -11.04 -0.99
N ALA A 126 -14.38 -10.68 0.28
CA ALA A 126 -13.58 -9.58 0.80
C ALA A 126 -12.16 -10.02 1.19
N ALA A 127 -11.21 -9.09 1.09
CA ALA A 127 -9.94 -9.25 1.77
C ALA A 127 -10.07 -8.96 3.27
N VAL A 128 -9.18 -9.56 4.07
CA VAL A 128 -9.14 -9.37 5.51
C VAL A 128 -7.96 -8.49 5.88
N GLY A 129 -8.25 -7.40 6.59
CA GLY A 129 -7.25 -6.53 7.19
C GLY A 129 -7.26 -6.58 8.71
N ALA A 130 -6.27 -5.93 9.31
CA ALA A 130 -6.13 -5.79 10.76
C ALA A 130 -5.61 -4.40 11.12
N SER A 131 -5.97 -3.91 12.31
CA SER A 131 -5.28 -2.74 12.87
C SER A 131 -3.93 -3.14 13.46
N ARG A 132 -3.00 -2.18 13.55
CA ARG A 132 -1.70 -2.39 14.20
C ARG A 132 -1.83 -3.01 15.60
N ALA A 133 -2.83 -2.58 16.37
CA ALA A 133 -3.04 -3.08 17.73
C ALA A 133 -3.43 -4.57 17.77
N ALA A 134 -4.06 -5.11 16.72
CA ALA A 134 -4.35 -6.54 16.61
C ALA A 134 -3.10 -7.33 16.15
N VAL A 135 -2.30 -6.76 15.26
CA VAL A 135 -1.03 -7.34 14.79
C VAL A 135 0.00 -7.40 15.91
N ASP A 136 0.21 -6.30 16.64
CA ASP A 136 1.14 -6.21 17.77
C ASP A 136 0.74 -7.19 18.90
N ALA A 137 -0.55 -7.54 19.00
CA ALA A 137 -1.07 -8.53 19.95
C ALA A 137 -1.01 -9.98 19.45
N GLY A 138 -0.51 -10.22 18.22
CA GLY A 138 -0.38 -11.55 17.63
C GLY A 138 -1.68 -12.15 17.11
N TYR A 139 -2.75 -11.35 16.92
CA TYR A 139 -4.03 -11.89 16.44
C TYR A 139 -4.03 -12.10 14.93
N MET A 140 -3.22 -11.35 14.19
CA MET A 140 -3.12 -11.40 12.74
C MET A 140 -1.69 -11.07 12.31
N PRO A 141 -1.23 -11.57 11.16
CA PRO A 141 0.12 -11.31 10.65
C PRO A 141 0.27 -9.87 10.13
N ASN A 142 1.51 -9.38 10.11
CA ASN A 142 1.84 -7.98 9.79
C ASN A 142 1.43 -7.56 8.37
N ASP A 143 1.43 -8.49 7.42
CA ASP A 143 1.00 -8.26 6.06
C ASP A 143 -0.49 -7.91 5.94
N THR A 144 -1.32 -8.20 6.94
CA THR A 144 -2.73 -7.79 6.96
C THR A 144 -2.95 -6.40 7.56
N GLN A 145 -1.88 -5.76 8.05
CA GLN A 145 -2.00 -4.45 8.70
C GLN A 145 -2.45 -3.36 7.72
N VAL A 146 -3.52 -2.65 8.05
CA VAL A 146 -3.97 -1.44 7.34
C VAL A 146 -3.55 -0.20 8.13
N GLY A 147 -3.03 0.81 7.42
CA GLY A 147 -2.66 2.11 8.01
C GLY A 147 -1.35 2.66 7.50
N GLN A 148 -0.89 3.75 8.12
CA GLN A 148 0.30 4.52 7.75
C GLN A 148 1.58 3.68 7.63
N THR A 149 1.75 2.69 8.52
CA THR A 149 2.91 1.78 8.52
C THR A 149 2.57 0.39 7.98
N GLY A 150 1.36 0.21 7.45
CA GLY A 150 0.89 -1.02 6.83
C GLY A 150 0.55 -0.78 5.36
N LYS A 151 -0.44 -1.52 4.87
CA LYS A 151 -1.00 -1.34 3.53
C LYS A 151 -1.97 -0.17 3.52
N VAL A 152 -1.90 0.62 2.43
CA VAL A 152 -2.91 1.61 2.08
C VAL A 152 -3.87 0.96 1.09
N VAL A 153 -5.17 1.06 1.36
CA VAL A 153 -6.24 0.46 0.59
C VAL A 153 -7.30 1.51 0.25
N ALA A 154 -7.97 1.34 -0.89
CA ALA A 154 -9.12 2.13 -1.29
C ALA A 154 -10.21 1.22 -1.90
N PRO A 155 -10.74 0.25 -1.12
CA PRO A 155 -11.86 -0.58 -1.56
C PRO A 155 -13.12 0.26 -1.75
N GLN A 156 -14.11 -0.30 -2.45
CA GLN A 156 -15.46 0.27 -2.56
C GLN A 156 -16.26 0.18 -1.26
N LEU A 157 -15.87 -0.76 -0.38
CA LEU A 157 -16.48 -0.95 0.93
C LEU A 157 -15.40 -1.37 1.94
N TYR A 158 -15.28 -0.58 3.02
CA TYR A 158 -14.42 -0.91 4.16
C TYR A 158 -15.26 -1.11 5.42
N ILE A 159 -15.18 -2.30 6.03
CA ILE A 159 -15.89 -2.64 7.27
C ILE A 159 -14.87 -2.70 8.42
N ALA A 160 -14.91 -1.73 9.34
CA ALA A 160 -14.04 -1.70 10.52
C ALA A 160 -14.74 -2.31 11.74
N VAL A 161 -14.25 -3.47 12.22
CA VAL A 161 -14.82 -4.19 13.38
C VAL A 161 -13.89 -4.07 14.58
N GLY A 162 -14.33 -3.33 15.60
CA GLY A 162 -13.54 -3.17 16.83
C GLY A 162 -12.27 -2.34 16.65
N ILE A 163 -12.27 -1.41 15.69
CA ILE A 163 -11.18 -0.47 15.39
C ILE A 163 -11.60 0.92 15.81
N SER A 164 -10.78 1.60 16.63
CA SER A 164 -11.10 2.91 17.21
C SER A 164 -11.02 4.08 16.23
N GLY A 165 -10.45 3.88 15.04
CA GLY A 165 -10.24 4.95 14.05
C GLY A 165 -9.07 5.89 14.39
N ALA A 166 -7.99 5.37 14.98
CA ALA A 166 -6.76 6.15 15.17
C ALA A 166 -6.27 6.71 13.81
N ILE A 167 -5.70 7.93 13.83
CA ILE A 167 -5.26 8.65 12.63
C ILE A 167 -4.36 7.78 11.74
N GLN A 168 -3.47 7.00 12.34
CA GLN A 168 -2.57 6.11 11.61
C GLN A 168 -3.31 4.99 10.88
N HIS A 169 -4.44 4.50 11.42
CA HIS A 169 -5.28 3.52 10.74
C HIS A 169 -6.05 4.16 9.59
N LEU A 170 -6.68 5.32 9.86
CA LEU A 170 -7.44 6.08 8.86
C LEU A 170 -6.57 6.44 7.66
N ALA A 171 -5.30 6.79 7.86
CA ALA A 171 -4.36 7.10 6.79
C ALA A 171 -4.25 6.01 5.70
N GLY A 172 -4.53 4.76 6.06
CA GLY A 172 -4.50 3.62 5.14
C GLY A 172 -5.85 3.21 4.55
N MET A 173 -6.96 3.83 4.92
CA MET A 173 -8.30 3.45 4.41
C MET A 173 -9.28 4.60 4.19
N LYS A 174 -8.90 5.86 4.47
CA LYS A 174 -9.77 7.04 4.37
C LYS A 174 -10.27 7.34 2.95
N ASP A 175 -9.64 6.76 1.94
CA ASP A 175 -9.97 6.95 0.53
C ASP A 175 -10.94 5.83 0.03
N SER A 176 -11.53 5.05 0.95
CA SER A 176 -12.58 4.05 0.67
C SER A 176 -13.97 4.67 0.55
#